data_AF-A0A4Q2D0B4-F1
#
_entry.id   AF-A0A4Q2D0B4-F1
#
_cell.length_a   1.000
_cell.length_b   1.000
_cell.length_c   1.000
_cell.angle_alpha   90.00
_cell.angle_beta   90.00
_cell.angle_gamma   90.00
#
_symmetry.space_group_name_H-M   'P 1'
#
loop_
_entity.id
_entity.type
_entity.pdbx_description
1 polymer ?
#
loop_
_entity_poly.entity_id
_entity_poly.type
_entity_poly.pdbx_seq_one_letter_code
_entity_poly.pdbx_strand_id
1 'polypeptide(L)'
;MSDQKRKVTGELNTLLRYKASVDLFHVLADLGVEAALAHEGALSLHQNAPKGLREIKVVVKYEAELAMGAEDICNKVVAHPNGYRFSNKAKNGLLGLEYDPMDPSMDPKKCRVEFALSGDPFPIILENFNEILCIQGIPVMPVHAILLQQVLLMSESDPAKRREVSVALVQDCLDAIGDVVLDQLSPQWNSRRVLDAIKLLVLQKPGRNPSQWITLGVNPHIFRAAGPVTVAISPSSSKTTARAPKTFVEDESPSPTADISLLPAQNTTPTADHGPSPEVMEPTPEVPENNRVVVNLVAKVVVSALNALGFDSAIFGSTACQMYGNTRTPGDLDILVLPPEPFHQDQEWIKQQIVNRYPAHFTLRLGKTPGATYRVLFYKFGDHGSTPPNVL
;
A
#
# COMPACT_ATOMS: atom_id res chain seq x y z
N MET A 1 -30.82 -9.52 18.86
CA MET A 1 -29.57 -10.29 19.11
C MET A 1 -28.71 -10.52 17.85
N SER A 2 -29.23 -10.40 16.63
CA SER A 2 -28.46 -10.63 15.39
C SER A 2 -27.37 -9.59 15.13
N ASP A 3 -27.64 -8.31 15.38
CA ASP A 3 -26.75 -7.22 14.95
C ASP A 3 -25.53 -7.07 15.86
N GLN A 4 -25.72 -7.26 17.18
CA GLN A 4 -24.60 -7.28 18.13
C GLN A 4 -23.61 -8.41 17.82
N LYS A 5 -24.10 -9.61 17.50
CA LYS A 5 -23.24 -10.75 17.13
C LYS A 5 -22.49 -10.49 15.82
N ARG A 6 -23.14 -9.84 14.84
CA ARG A 6 -22.49 -9.42 13.58
C ARG A 6 -21.40 -8.38 13.83
N LYS A 7 -21.67 -7.36 14.65
CA LYS A 7 -20.70 -6.32 15.00
C LYS A 7 -19.46 -6.89 15.68
N VAL A 8 -19.66 -7.70 16.73
CA VAL A 8 -18.55 -8.39 17.44
C VAL A 8 -17.74 -9.28 16.50
N THR A 9 -18.41 -9.98 15.57
CA THR A 9 -17.71 -10.83 14.59
C THR A 9 -16.88 -9.99 13.60
N GLY A 10 -17.38 -8.83 13.18
CA GLY A 10 -16.67 -7.93 12.28
C GLY A 10 -15.43 -7.30 12.90
N GLU A 11 -15.53 -6.88 14.17
CA GLU A 11 -14.40 -6.35 14.95
C GLU A 11 -13.31 -7.41 15.14
N LEU A 12 -13.70 -8.64 15.52
CA LEU A 12 -12.74 -9.74 15.69
C LEU A 12 -12.06 -10.11 14.36
N ASN A 13 -12.81 -10.16 13.25
CA ASN A 13 -12.23 -10.42 11.94
C ASN A 13 -11.27 -9.29 11.51
N THR A 14 -11.56 -8.04 11.87
CA THR A 14 -10.68 -6.90 11.59
C THR A 14 -9.38 -7.01 12.37
N LEU A 15 -9.45 -7.31 13.67
CA LEU A 15 -8.28 -7.53 14.52
C LEU A 15 -7.43 -8.72 14.02
N LEU A 16 -8.09 -9.82 13.66
CA LEU A 16 -7.43 -11.00 13.12
C LEU A 16 -6.66 -10.69 11.83
N ARG A 17 -7.27 -9.97 10.87
CA ARG A 17 -6.60 -9.54 9.63
C ARG A 17 -5.43 -8.60 9.90
N TYR A 18 -5.58 -7.68 10.85
CA TYR A 18 -4.52 -6.77 11.25
C TYR A 18 -3.31 -7.54 11.78
N LYS A 19 -3.50 -8.43 12.77
CA LYS A 19 -2.41 -9.27 13.30
C LYS A 19 -1.77 -10.14 12.22
N ALA A 20 -2.59 -10.78 11.38
CA ALA A 20 -2.09 -11.60 10.26
C ALA A 20 -1.24 -10.78 9.28
N SER A 21 -1.65 -9.54 8.99
CA SER A 21 -0.93 -8.65 8.08
C SER A 21 0.39 -8.17 8.69
N VAL A 22 0.39 -7.72 9.95
CA VAL A 22 1.62 -7.30 10.64
C VAL A 22 2.65 -8.42 10.67
N ASP A 23 2.25 -9.62 11.12
CA ASP A 23 3.14 -10.77 11.18
C ASP A 23 3.65 -11.17 9.79
N LEU A 24 2.76 -11.17 8.78
CA LEU A 24 3.11 -11.55 7.42
C LEU A 24 4.11 -10.57 6.80
N PHE A 25 3.88 -9.26 6.90
CA PHE A 25 4.74 -8.27 6.26
C PHE A 25 6.11 -8.17 6.93
N HIS A 26 6.24 -8.48 8.23
CA HIS A 26 7.55 -8.68 8.85
C HIS A 26 8.31 -9.85 8.22
N VAL A 27 7.65 -11.01 8.05
CA VAL A 27 8.28 -12.18 7.42
C VAL A 27 8.64 -11.89 5.95
N LEU A 28 7.77 -11.22 5.20
CA LEU A 28 8.07 -10.86 3.80
C LEU A 28 9.25 -9.88 3.70
N ALA A 29 9.35 -8.90 4.60
CA ALA A 29 10.49 -7.99 4.67
C ALA A 29 11.80 -8.73 4.97
N ASP A 30 11.80 -9.66 5.94
CA ASP A 30 12.96 -10.49 6.27
C ASP A 30 13.41 -11.37 5.07
N LEU A 31 12.46 -11.79 4.23
CA LEU A 31 12.71 -12.53 3.00
C LEU A 31 13.15 -11.67 1.81
N GLY A 32 13.20 -10.33 1.98
CA GLY A 32 13.49 -9.39 0.89
C GLY A 32 12.39 -9.33 -0.18
N VAL A 33 11.15 -9.68 0.18
CA VAL A 33 10.01 -9.71 -0.74
C VAL A 33 9.21 -8.42 -0.62
N GLU A 34 9.25 -7.59 -1.66
CA GLU A 34 8.40 -6.40 -1.75
C GLU A 34 6.94 -6.79 -2.01
N ALA A 35 6.04 -6.39 -1.11
CA ALA A 35 4.63 -6.73 -1.20
C ALA A 35 3.75 -5.64 -0.59
N ALA A 36 2.48 -5.62 -0.96
CA ALA A 36 1.47 -4.75 -0.38
C ALA A 36 0.12 -5.45 -0.21
N LEU A 37 -0.61 -5.05 0.84
CA LEU A 37 -1.98 -5.47 1.06
C LEU A 37 -2.85 -4.90 -0.06
N ALA A 38 -3.78 -5.71 -0.57
CA ALA A 38 -4.68 -5.37 -1.65
C ALA A 38 -6.16 -5.65 -1.30
N HIS A 39 -7.05 -5.43 -2.28
CA HIS A 39 -8.48 -5.75 -2.20
C HIS A 39 -9.21 -5.05 -1.03
N GLU A 40 -10.26 -5.69 -0.50
CA GLU A 40 -11.06 -5.21 0.63
C GLU A 40 -10.26 -5.05 1.93
N GLY A 41 -9.17 -5.80 2.11
CA GLY A 41 -8.24 -5.61 3.23
C GLY A 41 -7.60 -4.24 3.18
N ALA A 42 -6.99 -3.92 2.04
CA ALA A 42 -6.38 -2.62 1.79
C ALA A 42 -7.37 -1.46 1.85
N LEU A 43 -8.52 -1.59 1.16
CA LEU A 43 -9.53 -0.55 1.17
C LEU A 43 -10.11 -0.30 2.57
N SER A 44 -10.24 -1.35 3.39
CA SER A 44 -10.70 -1.19 4.78
C SER A 44 -9.73 -0.38 5.64
N LEU A 45 -8.43 -0.46 5.38
CA LEU A 45 -7.42 0.37 6.05
C LEU A 45 -7.49 1.82 5.57
N HIS A 46 -7.64 2.06 4.26
CA HIS A 46 -7.84 3.42 3.70
C HIS A 46 -9.04 4.13 4.31
N GLN A 47 -10.16 3.41 4.45
CA GLN A 47 -11.42 3.97 4.94
C GLN A 47 -11.49 4.01 6.47
N ASN A 48 -10.49 3.45 7.18
CA ASN A 48 -10.56 3.18 8.62
C ASN A 48 -11.88 2.49 9.03
N ALA A 49 -12.37 1.58 8.18
CA ALA A 49 -13.69 0.99 8.28
C ALA A 49 -13.58 -0.52 8.55
N PRO A 50 -14.20 -1.05 9.61
CA PRO A 50 -14.15 -2.49 9.88
C PRO A 50 -14.92 -3.25 8.79
N LYS A 51 -14.22 -4.04 7.97
CA LYS A 51 -14.83 -4.99 7.02
C LYS A 51 -14.72 -6.43 7.55
N GLY A 52 -15.83 -7.17 7.44
CA GLY A 52 -16.00 -8.47 8.11
C GLY A 52 -15.40 -9.69 7.43
N LEU A 53 -14.47 -9.56 6.49
CA LEU A 53 -13.90 -10.71 5.78
C LEU A 53 -12.70 -11.31 6.52
N ARG A 54 -12.51 -12.63 6.39
CA ARG A 54 -11.39 -13.38 7.01
C ARG A 54 -10.33 -13.75 5.99
N GLU A 55 -10.05 -12.82 5.09
CA GLU A 55 -9.10 -13.00 4.02
C GLU A 55 -8.29 -11.72 3.85
N ILE A 56 -6.98 -11.89 3.63
CA ILE A 56 -6.09 -10.86 3.15
C ILE A 56 -5.57 -11.29 1.78
N LYS A 57 -5.61 -10.36 0.83
CA LYS A 57 -4.96 -10.53 -0.47
C LYS A 57 -3.72 -9.66 -0.49
N VAL A 58 -2.61 -10.24 -0.91
CA VAL A 58 -1.30 -9.58 -0.93
C VAL A 58 -0.80 -9.59 -2.36
N VAL A 59 -0.48 -8.41 -2.88
CA VAL A 59 0.18 -8.26 -4.18
C VAL A 59 1.69 -8.24 -3.92
N VAL A 60 2.42 -9.13 -4.58
CA VAL A 60 3.87 -9.25 -4.48
C VAL A 60 4.50 -8.72 -5.76
N LYS A 61 5.55 -7.92 -5.65
CA LYS A 61 6.31 -7.45 -6.81
C LYS A 61 6.96 -8.66 -7.49
N TYR A 62 6.64 -8.87 -8.77
CA TYR A 62 7.33 -9.89 -9.54
C TYR A 62 8.67 -9.32 -10.02
N GLU A 63 9.76 -9.96 -9.60
CA GLU A 63 11.09 -9.70 -10.15
C GLU A 63 11.53 -10.95 -10.90
N ALA A 64 11.73 -10.81 -12.22
CA ALA A 64 12.08 -11.93 -13.09
C ALA A 64 13.34 -12.67 -12.62
N GLU A 65 14.27 -11.95 -11.99
CA GLU A 65 15.53 -12.48 -11.46
C GLU A 65 15.33 -13.39 -10.25
N LEU A 66 14.29 -13.16 -9.43
CA LEU A 66 14.02 -13.98 -8.25
C LEU A 66 13.34 -15.31 -8.61
N ALA A 67 12.72 -15.41 -9.79
CA ALA A 67 11.97 -16.57 -10.29
C ALA A 67 11.01 -17.18 -9.24
N MET A 68 10.54 -16.38 -8.29
CA MET A 68 9.83 -16.85 -7.11
C MET A 68 8.33 -16.85 -7.38
N GLY A 69 7.75 -18.04 -7.48
CA GLY A 69 6.30 -18.19 -7.60
C GLY A 69 5.59 -17.91 -6.28
N ALA A 70 4.26 -17.79 -6.35
CA ALA A 70 3.42 -17.69 -5.14
C ALA A 70 3.60 -18.92 -4.22
N GLU A 71 3.88 -20.09 -4.80
CA GLU A 71 4.17 -21.32 -4.07
C GLU A 71 5.48 -21.24 -3.29
N ASP A 72 6.54 -20.75 -3.93
CA ASP A 72 7.84 -20.56 -3.27
C ASP A 72 7.73 -19.56 -2.12
N ILE A 73 6.97 -18.48 -2.31
CA ILE A 73 6.71 -17.49 -1.25
C ILE A 73 5.99 -18.15 -0.07
N CYS A 74 4.93 -18.93 -0.32
CA CYS A 74 4.20 -19.62 0.75
C CYS A 74 5.13 -20.56 1.54
N ASN A 75 5.93 -21.36 0.82
CA ASN A 75 6.87 -22.29 1.44
C ASN A 75 7.94 -21.56 2.27
N LYS A 76 8.48 -20.44 1.77
CA LYS A 76 9.45 -19.62 2.50
C LYS A 76 8.83 -18.94 3.72
N VAL A 77 7.59 -18.46 3.62
CA VAL A 77 6.89 -17.86 4.77
C VAL A 77 6.70 -18.92 5.86
N VAL A 78 6.26 -20.13 5.54
CA VAL A 78 6.07 -21.21 6.53
C VAL A 78 7.41 -21.68 7.13
N ALA A 79 8.47 -21.74 6.32
CA ALA A 79 9.80 -22.14 6.78
C ALA A 79 10.54 -21.06 7.59
N HIS A 80 10.07 -19.82 7.58
CA HIS A 80 10.70 -18.71 8.28
C HIS A 80 10.63 -18.90 9.81
N PRO A 81 11.66 -18.54 10.60
CA PRO A 81 11.65 -18.68 12.06
C PRO A 81 10.46 -17.97 12.74
N ASN A 82 10.03 -16.83 12.19
CA ASN A 82 8.84 -16.09 12.63
C ASN A 82 7.54 -16.49 11.90
N GLY A 83 7.64 -17.44 10.98
CA GLY A 83 6.57 -17.91 10.11
C GLY A 83 5.68 -18.99 10.71
N TYR A 84 5.97 -19.46 11.93
CA TYR A 84 5.29 -20.58 12.60
C TYR A 84 3.77 -20.41 12.77
N ARG A 85 3.25 -19.19 12.60
CA ARG A 85 1.81 -18.88 12.64
C ARG A 85 1.10 -19.12 11.32
N PHE A 86 1.85 -19.39 10.25
CA PHE A 86 1.32 -19.63 8.92
C PHE A 86 1.44 -21.12 8.58
N SER A 87 0.41 -21.63 7.91
CA SER A 87 0.39 -22.99 7.40
C SER A 87 -0.07 -22.99 5.94
N ASN A 88 0.52 -23.87 5.13
CA ASN A 88 0.11 -24.02 3.74
C ASN A 88 -1.31 -24.57 3.66
N LYS A 89 -2.13 -23.97 2.79
CA LYS A 89 -3.49 -24.41 2.52
C LYS A 89 -3.79 -24.33 1.04
N ALA A 90 -3.97 -25.49 0.42
CA ALA A 90 -4.48 -25.58 -0.94
C ALA A 90 -6.01 -25.62 -0.92
N LYS A 91 -6.65 -24.75 -1.71
CA LYS A 91 -8.09 -24.82 -1.97
C LYS A 91 -8.33 -24.62 -3.45
N ASN A 92 -8.98 -25.59 -4.11
CA ASN A 92 -9.28 -25.55 -5.55
C ASN A 92 -8.03 -25.35 -6.43
N GLY A 93 -6.87 -25.87 -6.01
CA GLY A 93 -5.61 -25.71 -6.72
C GLY A 93 -4.94 -24.34 -6.54
N LEU A 94 -5.56 -23.39 -5.83
CA LEU A 94 -4.91 -22.16 -5.39
C LEU A 94 -4.21 -22.42 -4.05
N LEU A 95 -2.88 -22.27 -4.06
CA LEU A 95 -2.10 -22.28 -2.84
C LEU A 95 -2.24 -20.93 -2.14
N GLY A 96 -2.52 -20.97 -0.84
CA GLY A 96 -2.47 -19.82 0.04
C GLY A 96 -1.96 -20.21 1.42
N LEU A 97 -1.90 -19.23 2.32
CA LEU A 97 -1.58 -19.47 3.72
C LEU A 97 -2.83 -19.39 4.58
N GLU A 98 -2.76 -20.07 5.72
CA GLU A 98 -3.71 -19.95 6.79
C GLU A 98 -2.96 -19.50 8.05
N TYR A 99 -3.34 -18.33 8.55
CA TYR A 99 -2.79 -17.72 9.76
C TYR A 99 -3.58 -18.17 10.99
N ASP A 100 -2.86 -18.68 11.98
CA ASP A 100 -3.38 -19.15 13.26
C ASP A 100 -2.99 -18.19 14.39
N PRO A 101 -3.94 -17.41 14.94
CA PRO A 101 -3.64 -16.53 16.06
C PRO A 101 -3.38 -17.38 17.31
N MET A 102 -2.18 -17.27 17.89
CA MET A 102 -1.83 -17.94 19.17
C MET A 102 -2.66 -17.46 20.38
N ASP A 103 -3.56 -16.51 20.17
CA ASP A 103 -4.34 -15.85 21.22
C ASP A 103 -5.64 -16.65 21.48
N PRO A 104 -5.79 -17.30 22.65
CA PRO A 104 -6.95 -18.13 22.96
C PRO A 104 -8.26 -17.33 23.04
N SER A 105 -8.20 -15.99 23.13
CA SER A 105 -9.39 -15.13 23.08
C SER A 105 -9.95 -14.98 21.67
N MET A 106 -9.13 -15.21 20.64
CA MET A 106 -9.59 -15.35 19.27
C MET A 106 -10.09 -16.79 19.11
N ASP A 107 -11.39 -17.00 19.31
CA ASP A 107 -12.15 -18.17 18.79
C ASP A 107 -11.47 -18.70 17.52
N PRO A 108 -11.17 -20.02 17.35
CA PRO A 108 -10.27 -20.69 16.36
C PRO A 108 -10.46 -20.34 14.87
N LYS A 109 -10.57 -19.05 14.61
CA LYS A 109 -10.86 -18.39 13.35
C LYS A 109 -9.51 -18.12 12.76
N LYS A 110 -9.27 -18.79 11.65
CA LYS A 110 -8.07 -18.62 10.88
C LYS A 110 -8.29 -17.53 9.84
N CYS A 111 -7.22 -16.78 9.54
CA CYS A 111 -7.23 -15.82 8.44
C CYS A 111 -6.59 -16.45 7.22
N ARG A 112 -7.27 -16.36 6.08
CA ARG A 112 -6.70 -16.81 4.81
C ARG A 112 -5.82 -15.72 4.21
N VAL A 113 -4.69 -16.12 3.65
CA VAL A 113 -3.78 -15.25 2.89
C VAL A 113 -3.71 -15.78 1.46
N GLU A 114 -3.97 -14.90 0.51
CA GLU A 114 -3.76 -15.18 -0.91
C GLU A 114 -2.69 -14.24 -1.46
N PHE A 115 -1.76 -14.79 -2.25
CA PHE A 115 -0.78 -14.00 -2.97
C PHE A 115 -1.19 -13.85 -4.44
N ALA A 116 -1.05 -12.63 -4.95
CA ALA A 116 -1.12 -12.32 -6.36
C ALA A 116 0.24 -11.73 -6.79
N LEU A 117 0.85 -12.29 -7.82
CA LEU A 117 2.09 -11.74 -8.37
C LEU A 117 1.75 -10.55 -9.27
N SER A 118 2.43 -9.42 -9.08
CA SER A 118 2.35 -8.24 -9.94
C SER A 118 3.23 -8.45 -11.16
N GLY A 119 2.65 -8.98 -12.23
CA GLY A 119 3.37 -9.39 -13.43
C GLY A 119 2.68 -10.59 -14.08
N ASP A 120 3.15 -10.98 -15.27
CA ASP A 120 2.56 -12.01 -16.15
C ASP A 120 1.95 -13.19 -15.36
N PRO A 121 0.63 -13.48 -15.47
CA PRO A 121 -0.35 -12.96 -16.44
C PRO A 121 -1.06 -11.67 -16.05
N PHE A 122 -0.80 -11.12 -14.86
CA PHE A 122 -1.42 -9.90 -14.41
C PHE A 122 -0.67 -8.68 -14.97
N PRO A 123 -1.39 -7.67 -15.45
CA PRO A 123 -0.75 -6.40 -15.80
C PRO A 123 -0.01 -5.88 -14.56
N ILE A 124 1.12 -5.23 -14.79
CA ILE A 124 1.87 -4.53 -13.75
C ILE A 124 0.95 -3.44 -13.20
N ILE A 125 0.28 -3.68 -12.08
CA ILE A 125 -0.73 -2.76 -11.54
C ILE A 125 -0.05 -1.50 -10.98
N LEU A 126 1.17 -1.66 -10.47
CA LEU A 126 2.03 -0.59 -10.00
C LEU A 126 3.38 -0.71 -10.72
N GLU A 127 3.69 0.26 -11.58
CA GLU A 127 5.01 0.34 -12.21
C GLU A 127 6.09 0.64 -11.16
N ASN A 128 5.72 1.36 -10.11
CA ASN A 128 6.60 1.77 -9.05
C ASN A 128 6.02 1.38 -7.68
N PHE A 129 6.65 0.41 -7.00
CA PHE A 129 6.28 0.03 -5.63
C PHE A 129 6.53 1.14 -4.61
N ASN A 130 7.24 2.23 -4.98
CA ASN A 130 7.34 3.43 -4.15
C ASN A 130 6.00 4.18 -3.95
N GLU A 131 4.97 3.87 -4.75
CA GLU A 131 3.62 4.40 -4.57
C GLU A 131 2.83 3.67 -3.45
N ILE A 132 3.40 2.59 -2.89
CA ILE A 132 2.78 1.86 -1.79
C ILE A 132 2.71 2.75 -0.55
N LEU A 133 1.50 2.82 0.01
CA LEU A 133 1.23 3.57 1.22
C LEU A 133 1.48 2.67 2.42
N CYS A 134 2.02 3.21 3.51
CA CYS A 134 2.18 2.45 4.74
C CYS A 134 1.21 2.96 5.82
N ILE A 135 0.13 2.21 6.04
CA ILE A 135 -0.97 2.52 6.96
C ILE A 135 -0.86 1.59 8.16
N GLN A 136 -0.74 2.13 9.38
CA GLN A 136 -0.55 1.34 10.60
C GLN A 136 0.63 0.35 10.53
N GLY A 137 1.72 0.74 9.86
CA GLY A 137 2.90 -0.13 9.68
C GLY A 137 2.76 -1.21 8.60
N ILE A 138 1.58 -1.34 7.98
CA ILE A 138 1.33 -2.31 6.93
C ILE A 138 1.51 -1.63 5.56
N PRO A 139 2.28 -2.21 4.62
CA PRO A 139 2.29 -1.77 3.23
C PRO A 139 0.93 -2.05 2.57
N VAL A 140 0.30 -1.04 1.97
CA VAL A 140 -1.06 -1.06 1.42
C VAL A 140 -1.07 -0.44 0.02
N MET A 141 -1.68 -1.14 -0.93
CA MET A 141 -1.88 -0.61 -2.28
C MET A 141 -2.71 0.68 -2.26
N PRO A 142 -2.39 1.69 -3.09
CA PRO A 142 -3.22 2.87 -3.22
C PRO A 142 -4.59 2.52 -3.84
N VAL A 143 -5.63 3.28 -3.48
CA VAL A 143 -7.03 2.96 -3.84
C VAL A 143 -7.23 2.84 -5.35
N HIS A 144 -6.59 3.71 -6.15
CA HIS A 144 -6.68 3.64 -7.61
C HIS A 144 -6.07 2.35 -8.16
N ALA A 145 -4.98 1.84 -7.58
CA ALA A 145 -4.37 0.59 -8.00
C ALA A 145 -5.26 -0.61 -7.64
N ILE A 146 -5.96 -0.56 -6.49
CA ILE A 146 -6.98 -1.56 -6.13
C ILE A 146 -8.12 -1.55 -7.15
N LEU A 147 -8.62 -0.37 -7.53
CA LEU A 147 -9.66 -0.23 -8.55
C LEU A 147 -9.19 -0.77 -9.90
N LEU A 148 -7.98 -0.42 -10.34
CA LEU A 148 -7.39 -0.84 -11.60
C LEU A 148 -7.29 -2.37 -11.67
N GLN A 149 -6.81 -3.00 -10.59
CA GLN A 149 -6.76 -4.46 -10.46
C GLN A 149 -8.15 -5.09 -10.62
N GLN A 150 -9.17 -4.55 -9.96
CA GLN A 150 -10.54 -5.07 -10.07
C GLN A 150 -11.11 -4.93 -11.48
N VAL A 151 -10.88 -3.78 -12.12
CA VAL A 151 -11.30 -3.55 -13.51
C VAL A 151 -10.62 -4.55 -14.45
N LEU A 152 -9.32 -4.79 -14.29
CA LEU A 152 -8.58 -5.73 -15.13
C LEU A 152 -9.00 -7.18 -14.92
N LEU A 153 -9.30 -7.58 -13.67
CA LEU A 153 -9.86 -8.91 -13.37
C LEU A 153 -11.20 -9.17 -14.07
N MET A 154 -12.00 -8.13 -14.33
CA MET A 154 -13.26 -8.29 -15.10
C MET A 154 -13.02 -8.57 -16.59
N SER A 155 -11.90 -8.09 -17.12
CA SER A 155 -11.54 -8.27 -18.53
C SER A 155 -11.10 -9.70 -18.84
N GLU A 156 -10.72 -10.48 -17.83
CA GLU A 156 -10.25 -11.85 -17.99
C GLU A 156 -11.30 -12.71 -18.69
N SER A 157 -10.87 -13.57 -19.62
CA SER A 157 -11.76 -14.46 -20.37
C SER A 157 -12.38 -15.56 -19.51
N ASP A 158 -11.73 -15.89 -18.39
CA ASP A 158 -12.16 -16.95 -17.49
C ASP A 158 -13.36 -16.49 -16.63
N PRO A 159 -14.56 -17.09 -16.81
CA PRO A 159 -15.73 -16.75 -16.02
C PRO A 159 -15.56 -17.05 -14.53
N ALA A 160 -14.67 -17.96 -14.12
CA ALA A 160 -14.37 -18.23 -12.73
C ALA A 160 -13.70 -17.01 -12.07
N LYS A 161 -12.68 -16.43 -12.73
CA LYS A 161 -12.01 -15.20 -12.26
C LYS A 161 -12.95 -14.00 -12.23
N ARG A 162 -13.89 -13.89 -13.19
CA ARG A 162 -14.90 -12.80 -13.17
C ARG A 162 -15.82 -12.84 -11.96
N ARG A 163 -16.10 -14.02 -11.40
CA ARG A 163 -16.95 -14.15 -10.20
C ARG A 163 -16.27 -13.61 -8.94
N GLU A 164 -14.95 -13.49 -8.95
CA GLU A 164 -14.19 -12.92 -7.83
C GLU A 164 -14.27 -11.39 -7.78
N VAL A 165 -14.68 -10.73 -8.87
CA VAL A 165 -14.78 -9.28 -8.88
C VAL A 165 -15.99 -8.83 -8.07
N SER A 166 -15.70 -8.17 -6.97
CA SER A 166 -16.73 -7.53 -6.14
C SER A 166 -17.13 -6.20 -6.78
N VAL A 167 -18.30 -6.19 -7.42
CA VAL A 167 -18.89 -4.97 -7.98
C VAL A 167 -19.10 -3.89 -6.90
N ALA A 168 -19.33 -4.32 -5.65
CA ALA A 168 -19.37 -3.45 -4.49
C ALA A 168 -17.98 -2.85 -4.19
N LEU A 169 -16.91 -3.65 -4.21
CA LEU A 169 -15.54 -3.14 -4.03
C LEU A 169 -15.17 -2.09 -5.08
N VAL A 170 -15.55 -2.31 -6.35
CA VAL A 170 -15.34 -1.32 -7.42
C VAL A 170 -16.03 0.00 -7.08
N GLN A 171 -17.27 -0.05 -6.58
CA GLN A 171 -17.98 1.17 -6.17
C GLN A 171 -17.32 1.83 -4.97
N ASP A 172 -16.98 1.06 -3.93
CA ASP A 172 -16.32 1.57 -2.73
C ASP A 172 -14.97 2.24 -3.07
N CYS A 173 -14.25 1.72 -4.06
CA CYS A 173 -13.02 2.33 -4.55
C CYS A 173 -13.29 3.63 -5.31
N LEU A 174 -14.28 3.67 -6.19
CA LEU A 174 -14.67 4.91 -6.90
C LEU A 174 -15.08 6.01 -5.92
N ASP A 175 -15.84 5.66 -4.89
CA ASP A 175 -16.29 6.60 -3.86
C ASP A 175 -15.13 7.09 -2.99
N ALA A 176 -14.12 6.23 -2.74
CA ALA A 176 -12.91 6.58 -2.01
C ALA A 176 -11.92 7.43 -2.82
N ILE A 177 -11.92 7.32 -4.15
CA ILE A 177 -11.10 8.16 -5.05
C ILE A 177 -11.68 9.57 -5.17
N GLY A 178 -13.01 9.72 -5.10
CA GLY A 178 -13.68 11.02 -5.20
C GLY A 178 -13.60 11.59 -6.62
N ASP A 179 -13.10 12.82 -6.75
CA ASP A 179 -13.06 13.58 -8.02
C ASP A 179 -11.68 13.58 -8.69
N VAL A 180 -10.74 12.74 -8.23
CA VAL A 180 -9.38 12.68 -8.78
C VAL A 180 -9.38 12.04 -10.17
N VAL A 181 -8.79 12.73 -11.15
CA VAL A 181 -8.74 12.24 -12.54
C VAL A 181 -7.79 11.04 -12.63
N LEU A 182 -8.29 9.91 -13.14
CA LEU A 182 -7.54 8.64 -13.11
C LEU A 182 -6.28 8.66 -13.98
N ASP A 183 -6.27 9.42 -15.07
CA ASP A 183 -5.12 9.53 -15.97
C ASP A 183 -3.90 10.21 -15.30
N GLN A 184 -4.13 11.03 -14.27
CA GLN A 184 -3.09 11.64 -13.44
C GLN A 184 -2.47 10.63 -12.46
N LEU A 185 -3.20 9.55 -12.14
CA LEU A 185 -2.74 8.52 -11.20
C LEU A 185 -1.93 7.44 -11.90
N SER A 186 -2.32 7.07 -13.13
CA SER A 186 -1.55 6.12 -13.94
C SER A 186 -1.91 6.22 -15.42
N PRO A 187 -0.92 6.16 -16.34
CA PRO A 187 -1.20 6.13 -17.78
C PRO A 187 -2.01 4.88 -18.20
N GLN A 188 -2.01 3.82 -17.41
CA GLN A 188 -2.72 2.57 -17.73
C GLN A 188 -4.24 2.73 -17.82
N TRP A 189 -4.80 3.76 -17.19
CA TRP A 189 -6.22 4.09 -17.26
C TRP A 189 -6.70 4.43 -18.68
N ASN A 190 -5.78 4.84 -19.54
CA ASN A 190 -6.04 5.10 -20.96
C ASN A 190 -5.74 3.90 -21.86
N SER A 191 -5.27 2.77 -21.30
CA SER A 191 -5.00 1.58 -22.09
C SER A 191 -6.29 0.99 -22.65
N ARG A 192 -6.22 0.46 -23.87
CA ARG A 192 -7.39 -0.13 -24.54
C ARG A 192 -8.05 -1.23 -23.69
N ARG A 193 -7.23 -2.06 -23.05
CA ARG A 193 -7.69 -3.16 -22.18
C ARG A 193 -8.52 -2.64 -21.00
N VAL A 194 -8.05 -1.59 -20.31
CA VAL A 194 -8.78 -0.97 -19.18
C VAL A 194 -10.07 -0.32 -19.65
N LEU A 195 -10.04 0.43 -20.75
CA LEU A 195 -11.23 1.07 -21.30
C LEU A 195 -12.31 0.06 -21.73
N ASP A 196 -11.92 -1.05 -22.37
CA ASP A 196 -12.85 -2.11 -22.74
C ASP A 196 -13.43 -2.80 -21.48
N ALA A 197 -12.64 -2.96 -20.43
CA ALA A 197 -13.09 -3.52 -19.16
C ALA A 197 -14.09 -2.61 -18.43
N ILE A 198 -13.82 -1.29 -18.40
CA ILE A 198 -14.74 -0.27 -17.85
C ILE A 198 -16.06 -0.29 -18.63
N LYS A 199 -16.00 -0.37 -19.97
CA LYS A 199 -17.19 -0.49 -20.82
C LYS A 199 -18.02 -1.73 -20.45
N LEU A 200 -17.37 -2.89 -20.30
CA LEU A 200 -18.06 -4.13 -19.90
C LEU A 200 -18.72 -4.00 -18.52
N LEU A 201 -18.03 -3.41 -17.54
CA LEU A 201 -18.56 -3.18 -16.19
C LEU A 201 -19.83 -2.30 -16.22
N VAL A 202 -19.81 -1.23 -17.00
CA VAL A 202 -20.96 -0.31 -17.14
C VAL A 202 -22.13 -1.00 -17.85
N LEU A 203 -21.88 -1.83 -18.88
CA LEU A 203 -22.92 -2.55 -19.61
C LEU A 203 -23.57 -3.69 -18.81
N GLN A 204 -22.83 -4.34 -17.91
CA GLN A 204 -23.33 -5.51 -17.16
C GLN A 204 -24.33 -5.18 -16.04
N LYS A 205 -24.41 -3.93 -15.58
CA LYS A 205 -25.23 -3.53 -14.43
C LYS A 205 -26.22 -2.43 -14.83
N PRO A 206 -27.49 -2.76 -15.13
CA PRO A 206 -28.51 -1.75 -15.38
C PRO A 206 -28.61 -0.80 -14.17
N GLY A 207 -28.52 0.51 -14.42
CA GLY A 207 -28.53 1.55 -13.39
C GLY A 207 -27.17 2.18 -13.05
N ARG A 208 -26.04 1.65 -13.56
CA ARG A 208 -24.76 2.36 -13.44
C ARG A 208 -24.69 3.51 -14.43
N ASN A 209 -24.53 4.73 -13.91
CA ASN A 209 -24.37 5.91 -14.72
C ASN A 209 -22.91 6.03 -15.19
N PRO A 210 -22.62 6.07 -16.50
CA PRO A 210 -21.28 6.36 -17.02
C PRO A 210 -20.70 7.68 -16.50
N SER A 211 -21.53 8.60 -15.99
CA SER A 211 -21.11 9.92 -15.50
C SER A 211 -19.99 9.88 -14.46
N GLN A 212 -19.97 8.89 -13.55
CA GLN A 212 -18.92 8.79 -12.53
C GLN A 212 -17.56 8.53 -13.17
N TRP A 213 -17.48 7.59 -14.10
CA TRP A 213 -16.26 7.31 -14.87
C TRP A 213 -15.84 8.50 -15.74
N ILE A 214 -16.80 9.20 -16.34
CA ILE A 214 -16.52 10.41 -17.14
C ILE A 214 -15.95 11.53 -16.26
N THR A 215 -16.47 11.72 -15.05
CA THR A 215 -15.96 12.71 -14.08
C THR A 215 -14.53 12.39 -13.68
N LEU A 216 -14.20 11.10 -13.58
CA LEU A 216 -12.86 10.59 -13.33
C LEU A 216 -11.93 10.62 -14.56
N GLY A 217 -12.32 11.28 -15.66
CA GLY A 217 -11.51 11.46 -16.86
C GLY A 217 -11.62 10.37 -17.92
N VAL A 218 -12.49 9.35 -17.73
CA VAL A 218 -12.66 8.30 -18.73
C VAL A 218 -13.38 8.85 -19.96
N ASN A 219 -12.78 8.64 -21.13
CA ASN A 219 -13.30 9.16 -22.39
C ASN A 219 -14.76 8.74 -22.65
N PRO A 220 -15.73 9.70 -22.75
CA PRO A 220 -17.15 9.39 -22.97
C PRO A 220 -17.44 8.57 -24.21
N HIS A 221 -16.56 8.63 -25.23
CA HIS A 221 -16.74 7.90 -26.49
C HIS A 221 -16.73 6.38 -26.31
N ILE A 222 -16.12 5.84 -25.25
CA ILE A 222 -16.10 4.39 -25.01
C ILE A 222 -17.51 3.84 -24.71
N PHE A 223 -18.38 4.68 -24.13
CA PHE A 223 -19.74 4.31 -23.74
C PHE A 223 -20.76 4.49 -24.87
N ARG A 224 -20.40 5.16 -25.96
CA ARG A 224 -21.28 5.21 -27.13
C ARG A 224 -21.49 3.78 -27.62
N ALA A 225 -22.76 3.38 -27.74
CA ALA A 225 -23.09 2.13 -28.40
C ALA A 225 -22.39 2.15 -29.76
N ALA A 226 -21.56 1.14 -30.02
CA ALA A 226 -21.23 0.87 -31.41
C ALA A 226 -22.60 0.70 -32.08
N GLY A 227 -22.90 1.51 -33.09
CA GLY A 227 -24.13 1.34 -33.87
C GLY A 227 -24.31 -0.14 -34.23
N PRO A 228 -25.56 -0.60 -34.47
CA PRO A 228 -25.90 -2.03 -34.57
C PRO A 228 -24.78 -2.80 -35.26
N VAL A 229 -24.00 -3.53 -34.45
CA VAL A 229 -22.88 -4.33 -34.96
C VAL A 229 -23.55 -5.49 -35.65
N THR A 230 -23.67 -5.40 -36.98
CA THR A 230 -24.04 -6.52 -37.82
C THR A 230 -22.93 -7.55 -37.65
N VAL A 231 -23.12 -8.47 -36.71
CA VAL A 231 -22.20 -9.60 -36.50
C VAL A 231 -22.28 -10.44 -37.76
N ALA A 232 -21.39 -10.18 -38.71
CA ALA A 232 -21.13 -11.07 -39.82
C ALA A 232 -20.60 -12.37 -39.19
N ILE A 233 -21.47 -13.37 -39.12
CA ILE A 233 -21.10 -14.74 -38.73
C ILE A 233 -20.18 -15.25 -39.84
N SER A 234 -18.88 -15.07 -39.68
CA SER A 234 -17.89 -15.74 -40.52
C SER A 234 -17.88 -17.22 -40.15
N PRO A 235 -18.15 -18.14 -41.09
CA PRO A 235 -18.07 -19.58 -40.82
C PRO A 235 -16.62 -19.97 -40.53
N SER A 236 -16.43 -20.64 -39.39
CA SER A 236 -15.15 -21.15 -38.91
C SER A 236 -14.55 -22.16 -39.89
N SER A 237 -13.43 -21.82 -40.53
CA SER A 237 -12.59 -22.81 -41.21
C SER A 237 -11.64 -23.46 -40.20
N SER A 238 -11.79 -24.76 -40.05
CA SER A 238 -10.90 -25.67 -39.32
C SER A 238 -9.55 -25.90 -40.01
N LYS A 239 -8.56 -26.30 -39.19
CA LYS A 239 -7.22 -26.89 -39.49
C LYS A 239 -6.12 -25.83 -39.78
N THR A 240 -4.85 -25.97 -39.40
CA THR A 240 -4.00 -27.16 -39.21
C THR A 240 -2.80 -26.82 -38.31
N THR A 241 -2.34 -27.83 -37.57
CA THR A 241 -1.10 -27.97 -36.80
C THR A 241 0.17 -27.75 -37.62
N ALA A 242 1.17 -27.04 -37.09
CA ALA A 242 2.59 -27.25 -37.41
C ALA A 242 3.48 -26.75 -36.26
N ARG A 243 4.10 -27.70 -35.56
CA ARG A 243 5.11 -27.50 -34.51
C ARG A 243 6.49 -27.61 -35.16
N ALA A 244 7.28 -26.54 -35.10
CA ALA A 244 8.69 -26.55 -35.52
C ALA A 244 9.61 -26.57 -34.28
N PRO A 245 10.75 -27.29 -34.32
CA PRO A 245 11.71 -27.31 -33.22
C PRO A 245 12.67 -26.11 -33.32
N LYS A 246 12.92 -25.44 -32.19
CA LYS A 246 14.00 -24.46 -32.05
C LYS A 246 15.22 -25.15 -31.45
N THR A 247 16.29 -25.19 -32.22
CA THR A 247 17.66 -25.51 -31.79
C THR A 247 18.23 -24.27 -31.10
N PHE A 248 18.68 -24.43 -29.85
CA PHE A 248 19.38 -23.39 -29.09
C PHE A 248 20.87 -23.71 -29.14
N VAL A 249 21.68 -22.73 -29.55
CA VAL A 249 23.15 -22.80 -29.57
C VAL A 249 23.60 -22.01 -28.35
N GLU A 250 24.27 -22.69 -27.41
CA GLU A 250 25.00 -22.06 -26.31
C GLU A 250 26.34 -21.55 -26.83
N ASP A 251 26.61 -20.26 -26.63
CA ASP A 251 27.92 -19.64 -26.85
C ASP A 251 28.37 -19.05 -25.50
N GLU A 252 29.26 -19.77 -24.82
CA GLU A 252 29.97 -19.31 -23.64
C GLU A 252 31.21 -18.52 -24.07
N SER A 253 31.34 -17.28 -23.57
CA SER A 253 32.64 -16.61 -23.50
C SER A 253 32.77 -15.84 -22.18
N PRO A 254 33.86 -16.06 -21.41
CA PRO A 254 34.07 -15.43 -20.13
C PRO A 254 34.75 -14.06 -20.27
N SER A 255 34.29 -13.08 -19.48
CA SER A 255 34.99 -11.81 -19.26
C SER A 255 35.73 -11.82 -17.91
N PRO A 256 36.91 -11.20 -17.80
CA PRO A 256 37.77 -11.29 -16.63
C PRO A 256 37.41 -10.26 -15.54
N THR A 257 37.35 -10.74 -14.30
CA THR A 257 37.19 -9.95 -13.07
C THR A 257 38.50 -9.26 -12.72
N ALA A 258 38.46 -7.93 -12.57
CA ALA A 258 39.58 -7.15 -12.04
C ALA A 258 39.45 -6.98 -10.53
N ASP A 259 40.48 -7.42 -9.80
CA ASP A 259 40.67 -7.25 -8.36
C ASP A 259 40.82 -5.76 -7.98
N ILE A 260 39.99 -5.28 -7.05
CA ILE A 260 40.19 -4.02 -6.34
C ILE A 260 40.58 -4.36 -4.90
N SER A 261 41.86 -4.16 -4.59
CA SER A 261 42.43 -4.24 -3.25
C SER A 261 41.89 -3.12 -2.35
N LEU A 262 41.24 -3.50 -1.25
CA LEU A 262 40.86 -2.61 -0.15
C LEU A 262 41.96 -2.58 0.92
N LEU A 263 42.34 -1.36 1.32
CA LEU A 263 43.29 -1.07 2.40
C LEU A 263 42.65 -1.37 3.78
N PRO A 264 43.43 -1.83 4.78
CA PRO A 264 42.91 -2.14 6.11
C PRO A 264 42.70 -0.87 6.96
N ALA A 265 41.52 -0.78 7.56
CA ALA A 265 41.17 0.23 8.56
C ALA A 265 41.92 -0.04 9.88
N GLN A 266 42.54 1.00 10.43
CA GLN A 266 43.22 0.98 11.72
C GLN A 266 42.20 1.11 12.85
N ASN A 267 42.05 0.04 13.64
CA ASN A 267 41.34 0.05 14.92
C ASN A 267 42.18 0.81 15.96
N THR A 268 41.67 1.96 16.42
CA THR A 268 42.15 2.59 17.65
C THR A 268 41.11 2.34 18.75
N THR A 269 41.53 1.63 19.78
CA THR A 269 40.74 1.33 20.98
C THR A 269 40.89 2.47 21.97
N PRO A 270 39.81 3.15 22.41
CA PRO A 270 39.89 4.09 23.53
C PRO A 270 39.83 3.35 24.86
N THR A 271 40.77 3.68 25.71
CA THR A 271 40.92 3.28 27.11
C THR A 271 39.69 3.68 27.93
N ALA A 272 39.12 2.72 28.66
CA ALA A 272 37.97 2.94 29.54
C ALA A 272 38.39 3.75 30.78
N ASP A 273 37.78 4.91 30.95
CA ASP A 273 37.82 5.72 32.18
C ASP A 273 36.63 5.35 33.07
N HIS A 274 36.88 5.13 34.36
CA HIS A 274 35.90 4.64 35.34
C HIS A 274 35.00 5.78 35.82
N GLY A 275 33.85 5.94 35.15
CA GLY A 275 32.75 6.80 35.60
C GLY A 275 31.86 6.16 36.69
N PRO A 276 31.19 6.98 37.51
CA PRO A 276 30.49 6.55 38.72
C PRO A 276 29.25 5.69 38.45
N SER A 277 28.93 4.88 39.45
CA SER A 277 27.86 3.88 39.54
C SER A 277 26.51 4.36 38.96
N PRO A 278 25.80 3.54 38.18
CA PRO A 278 24.52 3.92 37.57
C PRO A 278 23.44 4.09 38.65
N GLU A 279 22.94 5.32 38.77
CA GLU A 279 21.67 5.58 39.44
C GLU A 279 20.58 4.73 38.79
N VAL A 280 19.87 3.99 39.63
CA VAL A 280 18.71 3.18 39.26
C VAL A 280 17.63 4.12 38.73
N MET A 281 17.57 4.30 37.40
CA MET A 281 16.47 5.00 36.74
C MET A 281 15.17 4.25 37.04
N GLU A 282 14.26 4.90 37.76
CA GLU A 282 12.89 4.43 37.91
C GLU A 282 12.25 4.22 36.52
N PRO A 283 11.46 3.14 36.32
CA PRO A 283 10.81 2.86 35.06
C PRO A 283 9.91 4.02 34.67
N THR A 284 10.27 4.67 33.57
CA THR A 284 9.52 5.78 32.99
C THR A 284 8.12 5.27 32.62
N PRO A 285 7.03 5.98 32.98
CA PRO A 285 5.66 5.54 32.73
C PRO A 285 5.48 5.16 31.26
N GLU A 286 4.99 3.94 31.02
CA GLU A 286 4.71 3.41 29.68
C GLU A 286 3.74 4.34 28.95
N VAL A 287 4.22 4.95 27.87
CA VAL A 287 3.48 5.96 27.11
C VAL A 287 2.50 5.25 26.16
N PRO A 288 1.29 5.81 25.93
CA PRO A 288 0.34 5.23 24.98
C PRO A 288 0.95 5.11 23.58
N GLU A 289 0.99 3.88 23.07
CA GLU A 289 1.53 3.49 21.77
C GLU A 289 0.95 4.29 20.58
N ASN A 290 -0.26 4.84 20.77
CA ASN A 290 -0.97 5.69 19.81
C ASN A 290 -0.19 6.94 19.37
N ASN A 291 0.61 7.57 20.23
CA ASN A 291 1.32 8.80 19.86
C ASN A 291 2.38 8.55 18.78
N ARG A 292 3.04 7.38 18.81
CA ARG A 292 4.08 7.01 17.83
C ARG A 292 3.49 6.88 16.44
N VAL A 293 2.36 6.16 16.35
CA VAL A 293 1.63 5.93 15.09
C VAL A 293 1.19 7.26 14.49
N VAL A 294 0.67 8.15 15.33
CA VAL A 294 0.24 9.49 14.94
C VAL A 294 1.40 10.31 14.39
N VAL A 295 2.50 10.44 15.12
CA VAL A 295 3.63 11.28 14.68
C VAL A 295 4.24 10.75 13.39
N ASN A 296 4.36 9.43 13.24
CA ASN A 296 4.83 8.81 12.00
C ASN A 296 3.91 9.08 10.81
N LEU A 297 2.59 9.04 11.02
CA LEU A 297 1.61 9.38 9.98
C LEU A 297 1.76 10.85 9.57
N VAL A 298 1.81 11.77 10.54
CA VAL A 298 1.96 13.20 10.28
C VAL A 298 3.27 13.48 9.55
N ALA A 299 4.36 12.83 9.96
CA ALA A 299 5.67 12.94 9.33
C ALA A 299 5.61 12.58 7.83
N LYS A 300 4.99 11.44 7.49
CA LYS A 300 4.79 11.03 6.09
C LYS A 300 3.99 12.04 5.29
N VAL A 301 2.90 12.56 5.86
CA VAL A 301 2.06 13.56 5.18
C VAL A 301 2.85 14.85 4.93
N VAL A 302 3.61 15.35 5.91
CA VAL A 302 4.40 16.58 5.74
C VAL A 302 5.55 16.38 4.75
N VAL A 303 6.29 15.27 4.83
CA VAL A 303 7.37 14.96 3.88
C VAL A 303 6.82 14.84 2.46
N SER A 304 5.67 14.18 2.27
CA SER A 304 4.99 14.11 0.97
C SER A 304 4.58 15.49 0.47
N ALA A 305 4.02 16.33 1.35
CA ALA A 305 3.64 17.71 1.03
C ALA A 305 4.84 18.54 0.55
N LEU A 306 5.98 18.42 1.24
CA LEU A 306 7.22 19.13 0.92
C LEU A 306 7.83 18.65 -0.39
N ASN A 307 7.91 17.33 -0.59
CA ASN A 307 8.41 16.76 -1.83
C ASN A 307 7.56 17.21 -3.04
N ALA A 308 6.24 17.24 -2.88
CA ALA A 308 5.33 17.71 -3.92
C ALA A 308 5.40 19.23 -4.19
N LEU A 309 6.10 19.99 -3.33
CA LEU A 309 6.45 21.39 -3.55
C LEU A 309 7.86 21.56 -4.13
N GLY A 310 8.57 20.46 -4.41
CA GLY A 310 9.94 20.45 -4.92
C GLY A 310 11.00 20.66 -3.85
N PHE A 311 10.69 20.37 -2.58
CA PHE A 311 11.63 20.47 -1.47
C PHE A 311 12.15 19.10 -1.04
N ASP A 312 13.47 18.98 -0.96
CA ASP A 312 14.10 17.93 -0.18
C ASP A 312 13.87 18.20 1.32
N SER A 313 13.71 17.14 2.10
CA SER A 313 13.49 17.28 3.54
C SER A 313 14.00 16.09 4.33
N ALA A 314 14.33 16.33 5.59
CA ALA A 314 14.75 15.31 6.54
C ALA A 314 14.07 15.52 7.89
N ILE A 315 13.59 14.43 8.50
CA ILE A 315 13.07 14.46 9.87
C ILE A 315 14.26 14.48 10.82
N PHE A 316 14.23 15.35 11.82
CA PHE A 316 15.27 15.40 12.85
C PHE A 316 14.64 15.47 14.25
N GLY A 317 15.48 15.66 15.27
CA GLY A 317 15.01 15.84 16.65
C GLY A 317 14.42 14.57 17.25
N SER A 318 13.47 14.76 18.17
CA SER A 318 12.94 13.67 19.00
C SER A 318 12.19 12.60 18.19
N THR A 319 11.54 13.01 17.10
CA THR A 319 10.86 12.08 16.18
C THR A 319 11.86 11.18 15.46
N ALA A 320 12.96 11.74 14.94
CA ALA A 320 14.00 10.94 14.30
C ALA A 320 14.63 9.95 15.29
N CYS A 321 14.98 10.40 16.51
CA CYS A 321 15.50 9.50 17.55
C CYS A 321 14.55 8.33 17.81
N GLN A 322 13.24 8.59 17.88
CA GLN A 322 12.25 7.53 18.05
C GLN A 322 12.21 6.55 16.88
N MET A 323 12.31 7.03 15.65
CA MET A 323 12.38 6.18 14.46
C MET A 323 13.62 5.26 14.47
N TYR A 324 14.72 5.71 15.07
CA TYR A 324 15.95 4.92 15.27
C TYR A 324 15.97 4.12 16.59
N GLY A 325 14.81 3.84 17.18
CA GLY A 325 14.68 2.91 18.32
C GLY A 325 14.77 3.57 19.70
N ASN A 326 14.83 4.89 19.80
CA ASN A 326 14.70 5.57 21.09
C ASN A 326 13.25 5.43 21.60
N THR A 327 13.08 5.12 22.89
CA THR A 327 11.77 4.97 23.53
C THR A 327 11.11 6.29 23.89
N ARG A 328 11.84 7.41 23.83
CA ARG A 328 11.30 8.75 24.07
C ARG A 328 10.16 9.05 23.10
N THR A 329 9.06 9.57 23.64
CA THR A 329 7.94 10.00 22.81
C THR A 329 8.19 11.42 22.31
N PRO A 330 8.14 11.66 20.99
CA PRO A 330 8.25 13.00 20.44
C PRO A 330 7.06 13.84 20.87
N GLY A 331 7.33 15.06 21.34
CA GLY A 331 6.29 16.05 21.64
C GLY A 331 5.82 16.79 20.38
N ASP A 332 6.69 16.85 19.38
CA ASP A 332 6.57 17.59 18.14
C ASP A 332 7.32 16.91 17.00
N LEU A 333 7.04 17.37 15.79
CA LEU A 333 7.65 16.90 14.55
C LEU A 333 8.59 17.99 14.04
N ASP A 334 9.89 17.73 14.11
CA ASP A 334 10.93 18.60 13.59
C ASP A 334 11.34 18.14 12.19
N ILE A 335 11.23 19.03 11.19
CA ILE A 335 11.62 18.74 9.81
C ILE A 335 12.57 19.83 9.32
N LEU A 336 13.72 19.39 8.82
CA LEU A 336 14.67 20.20 8.09
C LEU A 336 14.22 20.24 6.63
N VAL A 337 14.00 21.44 6.09
CA VAL A 337 13.62 21.65 4.69
C VAL A 337 14.81 22.24 3.94
N LEU A 338 15.14 21.64 2.79
CA LEU A 338 16.27 22.03 1.94
C LEU A 338 15.71 22.63 0.64
N PRO A 339 15.49 23.96 0.59
CA PRO A 339 14.96 24.58 -0.60
C PRO A 339 16.00 24.66 -1.74
N PRO A 340 15.57 24.53 -3.01
CA PRO A 340 16.46 24.70 -4.16
C PRO A 340 16.93 26.16 -4.27
N GLU A 341 18.20 26.39 -4.61
CA GLU A 341 18.68 27.76 -4.85
C GLU A 341 18.32 28.28 -6.25
N PRO A 342 17.90 29.55 -6.41
CA PRO A 342 17.62 30.52 -5.34
C PRO A 342 16.21 30.36 -4.75
N PHE A 343 16.08 30.45 -3.42
CA PHE A 343 14.81 30.46 -2.72
C PHE A 343 14.69 31.69 -1.82
N HIS A 344 13.62 32.46 -1.99
CA HIS A 344 13.42 33.75 -1.31
C HIS A 344 12.25 33.76 -0.33
N GLN A 345 11.57 32.63 -0.16
CA GLN A 345 10.45 32.52 0.77
C GLN A 345 10.97 32.08 2.15
N ASP A 346 10.23 32.42 3.19
CA ASP A 346 10.54 32.01 4.55
C ASP A 346 9.81 30.73 4.97
N GLN A 347 10.06 30.28 6.20
CA GLN A 347 9.39 29.11 6.77
C GLN A 347 7.87 29.29 6.90
N GLU A 348 7.37 30.53 7.03
CA GLU A 348 5.93 30.78 7.19
C GLU A 348 5.21 30.56 5.86
N TRP A 349 5.83 30.92 4.74
CA TRP A 349 5.34 30.59 3.41
C TRP A 349 5.23 29.08 3.21
N ILE A 350 6.24 28.30 3.61
CA ILE A 350 6.23 26.83 3.49
C ILE A 350 5.07 26.24 4.30
N LYS A 351 4.91 26.66 5.56
CA LYS A 351 3.78 26.22 6.41
C LYS A 351 2.43 26.57 5.77
N GLN A 352 2.32 27.75 5.17
CA GLN A 352 1.11 28.17 4.48
C GLN A 352 0.83 27.29 3.25
N GLN A 353 1.85 26.89 2.48
CA GLN A 353 1.66 25.95 1.37
C GLN A 353 1.17 24.59 1.85
N ILE A 354 1.70 24.07 2.96
CA ILE A 354 1.21 22.80 3.54
C ILE A 354 -0.26 22.92 3.95
N VAL A 355 -0.67 24.03 4.59
CA VAL A 355 -2.08 24.27 4.94
C VAL A 355 -2.95 24.42 3.70
N ASN A 356 -2.49 25.15 2.67
CA ASN A 356 -3.25 25.34 1.45
C ASN A 356 -3.48 24.02 0.70
N ARG A 357 -2.48 23.12 0.74
CA ARG A 357 -2.57 21.81 0.12
C ARG A 357 -3.46 20.83 0.90
N TYR A 358 -3.43 20.91 2.23
CA TYR A 358 -4.17 19.98 3.10
C TYR A 358 -4.97 20.74 4.19
N PRO A 359 -5.96 21.57 3.83
CA PRO A 359 -6.65 22.47 4.76
C PRO A 359 -7.51 21.73 5.81
N ALA A 360 -7.97 20.52 5.47
CA ALA A 360 -8.68 19.64 6.39
C ALA A 360 -7.77 19.10 7.51
N HIS A 361 -6.47 18.92 7.23
CA HIS A 361 -5.52 18.30 8.13
C HIS A 361 -4.63 19.28 8.87
N PHE A 362 -4.39 20.48 8.34
CA PHE A 362 -3.48 21.42 8.95
C PHE A 362 -4.13 22.76 9.30
N THR A 363 -3.59 23.43 10.31
CA THR A 363 -3.91 24.81 10.65
C THR A 363 -2.68 25.51 11.20
N LEU A 364 -2.58 26.81 10.95
CA LEU A 364 -1.59 27.67 11.56
C LEU A 364 -2.19 28.36 12.79
N ARG A 365 -1.48 28.33 13.92
CA ARG A 365 -1.83 29.09 15.12
C ARG A 365 -0.67 30.00 15.52
N LEU A 366 -0.97 31.13 16.14
CA LEU A 366 0.08 32.02 16.67
C LEU A 366 0.91 31.32 17.75
N GLY A 367 2.20 31.62 17.80
CA GLY A 367 3.07 31.19 18.89
C GLY A 367 2.56 31.70 20.26
N LYS A 368 2.77 30.91 21.31
CA LYS A 368 2.32 31.26 22.68
C LYS A 368 3.18 32.36 23.32
N THR A 369 4.42 32.51 22.87
CA THR A 369 5.36 33.49 23.44
C THR A 369 4.91 34.91 23.08
N PRO A 370 4.78 35.84 24.06
CA PRO A 370 4.45 37.22 23.77
C PRO A 370 5.42 37.84 22.76
N GLY A 371 4.88 38.42 21.68
CA GLY A 371 5.69 39.01 20.61
C GLY A 371 6.24 38.02 19.57
N ALA A 372 5.93 36.72 19.67
CA ALA A 372 6.28 35.77 18.61
C ALA A 372 5.57 36.13 17.29
N THR A 373 6.35 36.33 16.24
CA THR A 373 5.86 36.60 14.88
C THR A 373 5.62 35.33 14.06
N TYR A 374 6.13 34.19 14.53
CA TYR A 374 5.99 32.90 13.86
C TYR A 374 4.65 32.22 14.17
N ARG A 375 4.19 31.38 13.23
CA ARG A 375 3.04 30.50 13.45
C ARG A 375 3.51 29.06 13.63
N VAL A 376 2.78 28.32 14.44
CA VAL A 376 2.96 26.89 14.65
C VAL A 376 1.98 26.15 13.76
N LEU A 377 2.49 25.20 12.99
CA LEU A 377 1.70 24.32 12.14
C LEU A 377 1.17 23.16 13.01
N PHE A 378 -0.15 23.08 13.15
CA PHE A 378 -0.83 22.02 13.89
C PHE A 378 -1.46 21.03 12.93
N TYR A 379 -1.29 19.73 13.20
CA TYR A 379 -2.07 18.67 12.58
C TYR A 379 -3.40 18.50 13.32
N LYS A 380 -4.50 18.42 12.58
CA LYS A 380 -5.85 18.15 13.07
C LYS A 380 -6.12 16.67 12.93
N PHE A 381 -6.39 16.02 14.06
CA PHE A 381 -7.12 14.76 14.05
C PHE A 381 -8.57 15.09 13.76
N GLY A 382 -9.15 14.46 12.73
CA GLY A 382 -10.58 14.65 12.47
C GLY A 382 -11.35 14.32 13.73
N ASP A 383 -12.20 15.24 14.20
CA ASP A 383 -13.19 14.91 15.22
C ASP A 383 -14.01 13.75 14.66
N HIS A 384 -13.86 12.55 15.22
CA HIS A 384 -14.55 11.33 14.79
C HIS A 384 -16.09 11.39 14.97
N GLY A 385 -16.68 12.59 15.08
CA GLY A 385 -18.13 12.84 15.17
C GLY A 385 -18.79 13.28 13.86
N SER A 386 -18.03 13.65 12.83
CA SER A 386 -18.57 13.92 11.50
C SER A 386 -17.58 13.42 10.45
N THR A 387 -17.98 12.38 9.71
CA THR A 387 -17.24 11.84 8.56
C THR A 387 -16.67 12.99 7.73
N PRO A 388 -15.33 13.16 7.67
CA PRO A 388 -14.74 14.16 6.81
C PRO A 388 -15.00 13.79 5.34
N PRO A 389 -15.15 14.78 4.44
CA PRO A 389 -15.14 14.52 3.02
C PRO A 389 -13.76 13.97 2.64
N ASN A 390 -13.77 12.86 1.93
CA ASN A 390 -12.61 12.16 1.40
C ASN A 390 -11.62 13.14 0.73
N VAL A 391 -10.39 13.19 1.22
CA VAL A 391 -9.24 13.75 0.49
C VAL A 391 -8.14 12.68 0.55
N LEU A 392 -7.98 11.96 -0.57
CA LEU A 392 -6.80 11.18 -0.92
C LEU A 392 -6.19 11.81 -2.17
#